data_AF-X8J6V6-F1
#
_entry.id   AF-X8J6V6-F1
#
_cell.length_a   1.000
_cell.length_b   1.000
_cell.length_c   1.000
_cell.angle_alpha   90.00
_cell.angle_beta   90.00
_cell.angle_gamma   90.00
#
_symmetry.space_group_name_H-M   'P 1'
#
loop_
_entity.id
_entity.type
_entity.pdbx_description
1 polymer ?
#
loop_
_entity_poly.entity_id
_entity_poly.type
_entity_poly.pdbx_seq_one_letter_code
_entity_poly.pdbx_strand_id
1 'polypeptide(L)' 'MRAVSLVVDNISSDPAVKQILLILDKTPGQGGFIIKDIDDTHVLVRADDVKRIRIALEQELEKNTYTLE' A
#
# COMPACT_ATOMS: atom_id res chain seq x y z
N MET A 1 13.46 -9.00 -14.33
CA MET A 1 12.63 -8.16 -13.45
C MET A 1 11.23 -8.76 -13.44
N ARG A 2 10.85 -9.51 -12.39
CA ARG A 2 9.51 -10.13 -12.31
C ARG A 2 8.58 -9.13 -11.62
N ALA A 3 7.70 -8.50 -12.38
CA ALA A 3 6.58 -7.76 -11.81
C ALA A 3 5.58 -8.82 -11.29
N VAL A 4 5.56 -9.02 -9.97
CA VAL A 4 4.54 -9.84 -9.34
C VAL A 4 3.35 -8.93 -9.09
N SER A 5 2.22 -9.25 -9.72
CA SER A 5 0.94 -8.63 -9.39
C SER A 5 0.57 -9.07 -7.97
N LEU A 6 0.71 -8.19 -6.98
CA LEU A 6 0.15 -8.44 -5.66
C LEU A 6 0.01 -7.15 -4.85
N VAL A 7 -1.22 -6.66 -4.75
CA VAL A 7 -1.72 -6.05 -3.52
C VAL A 7 -3.03 -6.76 -3.17
N VAL A 8 -2.81 -7.87 -2.45
CA VAL A 8 -3.65 -8.53 -1.43
C VAL A 8 -5.09 -8.87 -1.80
N ASP A 9 -5.32 -10.16 -2.06
CA ASP A 9 -6.58 -10.86 -1.83
C ASP A 9 -7.27 -10.29 -0.56
N ASN A 10 -8.37 -9.56 -0.76
CA ASN A 10 -9.29 -9.01 0.24
C ASN A 10 -9.02 -7.62 0.87
N ILE A 11 -7.86 -6.97 0.68
CA ILE A 11 -7.62 -5.61 1.24
C ILE A 11 -7.78 -4.50 0.17
N SER A 12 -7.64 -4.84 -1.11
CA SER A 12 -7.75 -3.93 -2.26
C SER A 12 -9.19 -3.62 -2.72
N SER A 13 -10.20 -3.78 -1.86
CA SER A 13 -11.57 -3.32 -2.15
C SER A 13 -11.91 -1.96 -1.55
N ASP A 14 -11.02 -1.37 -0.75
CA ASP A 14 -11.27 -0.09 -0.09
C ASP A 14 -10.42 1.04 -0.73
N PRO A 15 -11.06 2.09 -1.32
CA PRO A 15 -10.35 3.23 -1.91
C PRO A 15 -9.46 3.99 -0.92
N ALA A 16 -9.76 3.97 0.38
CA ALA A 16 -8.94 4.63 1.39
C ALA A 16 -7.62 3.87 1.60
N VAL A 17 -7.60 2.54 1.47
CA VAL A 17 -6.35 1.77 1.50
C VAL A 17 -5.42 2.17 0.34
N LYS A 18 -5.95 2.34 -0.87
CA LYS A 18 -5.16 2.85 -2.00
C LYS A 18 -4.57 4.22 -1.67
N GLN A 19 -5.35 5.10 -1.05
CA GLN A 19 -4.87 6.43 -0.66
C GLN A 19 -3.72 6.34 0.35
N ILE A 20 -3.80 5.45 1.33
CA ILE A 20 -2.72 5.21 2.30
C ILE A 20 -1.45 4.71 1.57
N LEU A 21 -1.59 3.77 0.63
CA LEU A 21 -0.46 3.28 -0.16
C LEU A 21 0.21 4.39 -0.99
N LEU A 22 -0.57 5.30 -1.58
CA LEU A 22 -0.04 6.45 -2.31
C LEU A 22 0.71 7.44 -1.40
N ILE A 23 0.29 7.59 -0.14
CA ILE A 23 0.98 8.41 0.86
C ILE A 23 2.30 7.75 1.28
N LEU A 24 2.26 6.44 1.55
CA LEU A 24 3.43 5.65 1.91
C LEU A 24 4.49 5.65 0.79
N ASP A 25 4.06 5.55 -0.47
CA ASP A 25 4.95 5.62 -1.63
C ASP A 25 5.69 6.96 -1.74
N LYS A 26 5.00 8.06 -1.41
CA LYS A 26 5.55 9.43 -1.41
C LYS A 26 6.34 9.77 -0.15
N THR A 27 6.41 8.87 0.83
CA THR A 27 7.07 9.14 2.10
C THR A 27 8.60 9.24 1.91
N PRO A 28 9.23 10.36 2.27
CA PRO A 28 10.66 10.57 2.04
C PRO A 28 11.50 9.52 2.79
N GLY A 29 12.53 9.01 2.11
CA GLY A 29 13.42 7.97 2.65
C GLY A 29 12.92 6.53 2.49
N GLN A 30 11.69 6.30 2.02
CA GLN A 30 11.20 4.93 1.74
C GLN A 30 11.62 4.43 0.36
N GLY A 31 11.76 5.34 -0.62
CA GLY A 31 12.01 5.01 -2.03
C GLY A 31 10.75 4.43 -2.66
N GLY A 32 10.16 5.13 -3.64
CA GLY A 32 8.86 4.75 -4.21
C GLY A 32 8.83 3.29 -4.67
N PHE A 33 7.75 2.60 -4.29
CA PHE A 33 7.48 1.19 -4.54
C PHE A 33 6.34 0.96 -5.53
N ILE A 34 5.51 1.98 -5.79
CA ILE A 34 4.44 1.93 -6.79
C ILE A 34 5.06 2.07 -8.18
N ILE A 35 4.78 1.08 -9.03
CA ILE A 35 5.19 1.04 -10.43
C ILE A 35 4.10 1.68 -11.30
N LYS A 36 2.83 1.36 -11.04
CA LYS A 36 1.70 1.83 -11.84
C LYS A 36 0.40 1.85 -11.04
N ASP A 37 -0.39 2.90 -11.23
CA ASP A 37 -1.79 2.97 -10.81
C ASP A 37 -2.66 2.26 -11.87
N ILE A 38 -3.46 1.27 -11.46
CA ILE A 38 -4.23 0.43 -12.38
C ILE A 38 -5.67 0.92 -12.48
N ASP A 39 -6.33 1.10 -11.33
CA ASP A 39 -7.69 1.61 -11.19
C ASP A 39 -7.89 2.13 -9.76
N ASP A 40 -9.12 2.54 -9.41
CA ASP A 40 -9.46 3.13 -8.11
C ASP A 40 -9.12 2.29 -6.87
N THR A 41 -8.89 0.99 -7.01
CA THR A 41 -8.56 0.13 -5.87
C THR A 41 -7.30 -0.73 -6.07
N HIS A 42 -6.74 -0.77 -7.28
CA HIS A 42 -5.56 -1.56 -7.61
C HIS A 42 -4.34 -0.69 -7.96
N VAL A 43 -3.19 -1.09 -7.40
CA VAL A 43 -1.88 -0.54 -7.75
C VAL A 43 -0.89 -1.67 -7.99
N LEU A 44 0.02 -1.48 -8.95
CA LEU A 44 1.14 -2.37 -9.20
C LEU A 44 2.35 -1.89 -8.39
N VAL A 45 2.93 -2.79 -7.61
CA VAL A 45 4.08 -2.50 -6.74
C VAL A 45 5.27 -3.41 -7.06
N ARG A 46 6.46 -3.02 -6.60
CA ARG A 46 7.66 -3.85 -6.68
C ARG A 46 7.55 -5.06 -5.76
N ALA A 47 7.93 -6.23 -6.26
CA ALA A 47 7.84 -7.48 -5.51
C ALA A 47 8.69 -7.48 -4.23
N ASP A 48 9.86 -6.85 -4.28
CA ASP A 48 10.78 -6.75 -3.13
C ASP A 48 10.22 -5.90 -1.99
N ASP A 49 9.30 -4.98 -2.30
CA ASP A 49 8.71 -4.06 -1.34
C ASP A 49 7.41 -4.59 -0.71
N VAL A 50 6.81 -5.66 -1.23
CA VAL A 50 5.50 -6.20 -0.76
C VAL A 50 5.48 -6.43 0.75
N LYS A 51 6.54 -7.04 1.31
CA LYS A 51 6.61 -7.32 2.76
C LYS A 51 6.67 -6.04 3.59
N ARG A 52 7.42 -5.05 3.12
CA ARG A 52 7.56 -3.74 3.77
C ARG A 52 6.24 -2.96 3.71
N ILE A 53 5.61 -2.95 2.55
CA ILE A 53 4.32 -2.28 2.30
C ILE A 53 3.26 -2.85 3.24
N ARG A 54 3.20 -4.18 3.41
CA ARG A 54 2.24 -4.82 4.31
C ARG A 54 2.39 -4.35 5.76
N ILE A 55 3.62 -4.35 6.28
CA ILE A 55 3.92 -3.89 7.65
C ILE A 55 3.58 -2.41 7.82
N ALA A 56 3.98 -1.56 6.86
CA ALA A 56 3.68 -0.13 6.93
C ALA A 56 2.17 0.15 6.87
N LEU A 57 1.44 -0.57 6.01
CA LEU A 57 0.00 -0.46 5.90
C LEU A 57 -0.71 -0.91 7.18
N GLU A 58 -0.30 -2.04 7.77
CA GLU A 58 -0.82 -2.52 9.06
C GLU A 58 -0.60 -1.45 10.16
N GLN A 59 0.60 -0.86 10.24
CA GLN A 59 0.91 0.22 11.19
C GLN A 59 0.06 1.48 11.00
N GLU A 60 -0.18 1.89 9.75
CA GLU A 60 -1.02 3.07 9.47
C GLU A 60 -2.50 2.80 9.77
N LEU A 61 -2.98 1.57 9.56
CA LEU A 61 -4.34 1.16 9.91
C LEU A 61 -4.53 1.06 11.43
N GLU A 62 -3.54 0.54 12.16
CA GLU A 62 -3.56 0.53 13.63
C GLU A 62 -3.64 1.95 14.19
N LYS A 63 -2.79 2.87 13.70
CA LYS A 63 -2.83 4.29 14.12
C LYS A 63 -4.20 4.94 13.92
N ASN A 64 -4.88 4.63 12.81
CA ASN A 64 -6.22 5.15 12.53
C ASN A 64 -7.33 4.46 13.32
N THR A 65 -7.14 3.22 13.78
CA THR A 65 -8.14 2.49 14.58
C THR A 65 -8.19 3.01 16.04
N TYR A 66 -7.10 3.57 16.55
CA TYR A 66 -7.04 4.19 17.89
C TYR A 66 -7.79 5.52 18.02
N THR A 67 -8.41 6.04 16.96
CA THR A 67 -9.18 7.31 17.01
C THR A 67 -10.69 7.11 17.23
N LEU A 68 -11.15 5.88 17.50
CA LEU A 68 -12.52 5.60 17.94
C LEU A 68 -12.59 5.69 19.49
N GLU A 69 -12.47 6.90 20.03
CA GLU A 69 -13.08 7.25 21.33
C GLU A 69 -14.53 7.71 21.11
#